data_AF-A0A9X2CFX5-F1
#
_entry.id   AF-A0A9X2CFX5-F1
#
_cell.length_a   1.000
_cell.length_b   1.000
_cell.length_c   1.000
_cell.angle_alpha   90.00
_cell.angle_beta   90.00
_cell.angle_gamma   90.00
#
_symmetry.space_group_name_H-M   'P 1'
#
loop_
_entity.id
_entity.type
_entity.pdbx_description
1 polymer ?
#
loop_
_entity_poly.entity_id
_entity_poly.type
_entity_poly.pdbx_seq_one_letter_code
_entity_poly.pdbx_strand_id
1 'polypeptide(L)'
;MDWKTFIVEIVKAVAWPLIVALIAFQLKDKIADLIPRIKKFKHKDTELEFAEGVSKLIREQEAEGVNRVENGEPSNEVMEKYNFLLKLADISPRSAVLEAFREIEHASAHVISKSSAVVSAHGEGRSPLSMQRQLADTSLSKKEIKMFNQLRVLRNKAAHDRDFNLHGMPIEAYIDLSLTLSHRISLAETEL
;
A
#
# COMPACT_ATOMS: atom_id res chain seq x y z
N MET A 1 -50.90 35.13 -25.95
CA MET A 1 -50.55 33.83 -26.55
C MET A 1 -51.81 32.99 -26.64
N ASP A 2 -51.94 32.20 -27.70
CA ASP A 2 -53.04 31.23 -27.82
C ASP A 2 -52.84 30.12 -26.77
N TRP A 3 -53.93 29.72 -26.10
CA TRP A 3 -53.92 28.77 -24.97
C TRP A 3 -53.26 27.44 -25.34
N LYS A 4 -53.43 27.03 -26.60
CA LYS A 4 -52.81 25.82 -27.16
C LYS A 4 -51.28 25.94 -27.21
N THR A 5 -50.76 27.13 -27.51
CA THR A 5 -49.32 27.37 -27.62
C THR A 5 -48.63 27.31 -26.26
N PHE A 6 -49.28 27.78 -25.21
CA PHE A 6 -48.77 27.70 -23.83
C PHE A 6 -48.60 26.25 -23.34
N ILE A 7 -49.59 25.40 -23.61
CA ILE A 7 -49.52 23.97 -23.29
C ILE A 7 -48.36 23.29 -24.02
N VAL A 8 -48.15 23.61 -25.30
CA VAL A 8 -47.06 23.05 -26.11
C VAL A 8 -45.70 23.43 -25.53
N GLU A 9 -45.50 24.66 -25.08
CA GLU A 9 -44.23 25.10 -24.49
C GLU A 9 -43.95 24.42 -23.15
N ILE A 10 -44.96 24.24 -22.29
CA ILE A 10 -44.81 23.49 -21.03
C ILE A 10 -44.45 22.03 -21.30
N VAL A 11 -45.14 21.37 -22.24
CA VAL A 11 -44.84 19.97 -22.58
C VAL A 11 -43.43 19.83 -23.12
N LYS A 12 -42.96 20.76 -23.98
CA LYS A 12 -41.57 20.75 -24.46
C LYS A 12 -40.56 20.92 -23.33
N ALA A 13 -40.85 21.78 -22.35
CA ALA A 13 -39.97 22.00 -21.21
C ALA A 13 -39.94 20.82 -20.23
N VAL A 14 -41.06 20.10 -20.07
CA VAL A 14 -41.22 19.02 -19.06
C VAL A 14 -41.06 17.62 -19.68
N ALA A 15 -41.09 17.47 -21.00
CA ALA A 15 -40.90 16.16 -21.63
C ALA A 15 -39.51 15.56 -21.31
N TRP A 16 -38.44 16.36 -21.42
CA TRP A 16 -37.09 15.85 -21.22
C TRP A 16 -36.76 15.48 -19.75
N PRO A 17 -37.10 16.28 -18.71
CA PRO A 17 -36.82 15.90 -17.33
C PRO A 17 -37.63 14.67 -16.92
N LEU A 18 -38.87 14.57 -17.42
CA LEU A 18 -39.78 13.48 -17.06
C LEU A 18 -39.31 12.15 -17.70
N ILE A 19 -38.83 12.17 -18.94
CA ILE A 19 -38.18 11.02 -19.57
C ILE A 19 -36.91 10.63 -18.80
N VAL A 20 -36.03 11.59 -18.47
CA VAL A 20 -34.80 11.30 -17.71
C VAL A 20 -35.12 10.70 -16.34
N ALA A 21 -36.10 11.26 -15.63
CA ALA A 21 -36.54 10.76 -14.32
C ALA A 21 -37.11 9.34 -14.43
N LEU A 22 -37.89 9.05 -15.47
CA LEU A 22 -38.49 7.74 -15.71
C LEU A 22 -37.43 6.68 -16.07
N ILE A 23 -36.43 7.06 -16.88
CA ILE A 23 -35.25 6.22 -17.16
C ILE A 23 -34.48 5.95 -15.88
N ALA A 24 -34.14 6.99 -15.11
CA ALA A 24 -33.41 6.85 -13.85
C ALA A 24 -34.16 5.96 -12.85
N PHE A 25 -35.49 6.11 -12.75
CA PHE A 25 -36.32 5.30 -11.87
C PHE A 25 -36.37 3.82 -12.27
N GLN A 26 -36.44 3.52 -13.58
CA GLN A 26 -36.41 2.13 -14.07
C GLN A 26 -35.02 1.48 -13.96
N LEU A 27 -33.94 2.26 -14.11
CA LEU A 27 -32.58 1.74 -14.10
C LEU A 27 -31.92 1.73 -12.72
N LYS A 28 -32.45 2.43 -11.71
CA LYS A 28 -31.84 2.55 -10.38
C LYS A 28 -31.50 1.18 -9.77
N ASP A 29 -32.40 0.21 -9.90
CA ASP A 29 -32.22 -1.13 -9.30
C ASP A 29 -31.18 -1.92 -10.10
N LYS A 30 -31.20 -1.83 -11.44
CA LYS A 30 -30.19 -2.46 -12.32
C LYS A 30 -28.79 -1.89 -12.10
N ILE A 31 -28.66 -0.58 -11.87
CA ILE A 31 -27.38 0.07 -11.58
C ILE A 31 -26.88 -0.35 -10.19
N ALA A 32 -27.76 -0.39 -9.19
CA ALA A 32 -27.41 -0.83 -7.85
C ALA A 32 -26.85 -2.27 -7.84
N ASP A 33 -27.43 -3.17 -8.65
CA ASP A 33 -26.96 -4.56 -8.80
C ASP A 33 -25.57 -4.68 -9.44
N LEU A 34 -25.14 -3.67 -10.21
CA LEU A 34 -23.83 -3.65 -10.88
C LEU A 34 -22.72 -3.09 -9.97
N ILE A 35 -23.03 -2.24 -8.99
CA ILE A 35 -22.04 -1.66 -8.06
C ILE A 35 -21.17 -2.72 -7.38
N PRO A 36 -21.73 -3.84 -6.85
CA PRO A 36 -20.92 -4.91 -6.25
C PRO A 36 -19.95 -5.57 -7.24
N ARG A 37 -20.31 -5.66 -8.53
CA ARG A 37 -19.45 -6.29 -9.56
C ARG A 37 -18.24 -5.43 -9.87
N ILE A 38 -18.43 -4.11 -9.97
CA ILE A 38 -17.35 -3.14 -10.18
C ILE A 38 -16.39 -3.16 -8.99
N LYS A 39 -16.92 -3.21 -7.75
CA LYS A 39 -16.08 -3.37 -6.54
C LYS A 39 -15.23 -4.64 -6.61
N LYS A 40 -15.85 -5.80 -6.86
CA LYS A 40 -15.13 -7.08 -6.97
C LYS A 40 -14.04 -7.07 -8.03
N PHE A 41 -14.28 -6.44 -9.18
CA PHE A 41 -13.27 -6.29 -10.23
C PHE A 41 -12.09 -5.43 -9.75
N LYS A 42 -12.36 -4.26 -9.17
CA LYS A 42 -11.34 -3.38 -8.59
C LYS A 42 -10.49 -4.07 -7.51
N HIS A 43 -11.11 -4.91 -6.68
CA HIS A 43 -10.39 -5.68 -5.65
C HIS A 43 -9.43 -6.69 -6.29
N LYS A 44 -9.88 -7.44 -7.31
CA LYS A 44 -9.01 -8.38 -8.06
C LYS A 44 -7.83 -7.69 -8.74
N ASP A 45 -8.04 -6.49 -9.28
CA ASP A 45 -6.95 -5.71 -9.88
C ASP A 45 -5.93 -5.29 -8.81
N THR A 46 -6.41 -4.81 -7.66
CA THR A 46 -5.55 -4.40 -6.54
C THR A 46 -4.75 -5.58 -5.99
N GLU A 47 -5.37 -6.77 -5.95
CA GLU A 47 -4.77 -8.05 -5.57
C GLU A 47 -3.63 -8.42 -6.51
N LEU A 48 -3.89 -8.44 -7.82
CA LEU A 48 -2.89 -8.71 -8.83
C LEU A 48 -1.72 -7.72 -8.75
N GLU A 49 -2.02 -6.43 -8.60
CA GLU A 49 -1.00 -5.38 -8.46
C GLU A 49 -0.10 -5.57 -7.23
N PHE A 50 -0.60 -6.16 -6.15
CA PHE A 50 0.21 -6.49 -4.98
C PHE A 50 1.18 -7.63 -5.29
N ALA A 51 0.67 -8.75 -5.82
CA ALA A 51 1.48 -9.90 -6.22
C ALA A 51 2.56 -9.51 -7.23
N GLU A 52 2.20 -8.72 -8.24
CA GLU A 52 3.12 -8.21 -9.26
C GLU A 52 4.16 -7.27 -8.63
N GLY A 53 3.75 -6.41 -7.70
CA GLY A 53 4.66 -5.50 -7.02
C GLY A 53 5.71 -6.23 -6.17
N VAL A 54 5.30 -7.28 -5.43
CA VAL A 54 6.24 -8.14 -4.68
C VAL A 54 7.15 -8.92 -5.64
N SER A 55 6.59 -9.50 -6.70
CA SER A 55 7.37 -10.24 -7.71
C SER A 55 8.41 -9.34 -8.38
N LYS A 56 8.06 -8.09 -8.66
CA LYS A 56 8.98 -7.08 -9.20
C LYS A 56 10.12 -6.80 -8.22
N LEU A 57 9.82 -6.64 -6.93
CA LEU A 57 10.85 -6.43 -5.91
C LEU A 57 11.82 -7.60 -5.81
N ILE A 58 11.32 -8.84 -5.84
CA ILE A 58 12.16 -10.05 -5.85
C ILE A 58 13.11 -10.03 -7.04
N ARG A 59 12.58 -9.80 -8.26
CA ARG A 59 13.40 -9.75 -9.48
C ARG A 59 14.46 -8.65 -9.43
N GLU A 60 14.13 -7.49 -8.87
CA GLU A 60 15.08 -6.39 -8.68
C GLU A 60 16.16 -6.75 -7.64
N GLN A 61 15.86 -7.52 -6.59
CA GLN A 61 16.86 -8.03 -5.66
C GLN A 61 17.77 -9.08 -6.30
N GLU A 62 17.20 -10.06 -7.00
CA GLU A 62 17.92 -11.16 -7.67
C GLU A 62 18.86 -10.66 -8.77
N ALA A 63 18.37 -9.75 -9.64
CA ALA A 63 19.17 -9.18 -10.73
C ALA A 63 20.40 -8.42 -10.24
N GLU A 64 20.39 -7.99 -8.98
CA GLU A 64 21.44 -7.22 -8.35
C GLU A 64 22.39 -8.08 -7.52
N GLY A 65 22.26 -9.41 -7.57
CA GLY A 65 23.18 -10.34 -6.91
C GLY A 65 23.08 -10.35 -5.38
N VAL A 66 22.07 -9.69 -4.80
CA VAL A 66 21.81 -9.70 -3.36
C VAL A 66 21.17 -11.03 -3.00
N ASN A 67 21.97 -12.09 -2.97
CA ASN A 67 21.60 -13.32 -2.29
C ASN A 67 21.78 -13.09 -0.78
N ARG A 68 20.90 -13.68 0.03
CA ARG A 68 20.89 -13.72 1.51
C ARG A 68 22.25 -14.04 2.17
N VAL A 69 23.25 -14.44 1.40
CA VAL A 69 24.48 -15.13 1.81
C VAL A 69 25.61 -14.16 2.19
N GLU A 70 25.53 -12.86 1.89
CA GLU A 70 26.66 -11.95 2.23
C GLU A 70 26.61 -11.36 3.65
N ASN A 71 25.51 -11.49 4.39
CA ASN A 71 25.34 -10.87 5.71
C ASN A 71 25.05 -11.87 6.83
N GLY A 72 25.93 -12.84 7.05
CA GLY A 72 25.92 -13.73 8.23
C GLY A 72 24.66 -14.58 8.39
N GLU A 73 24.65 -15.46 9.39
CA GLU A 73 23.39 -16.10 9.77
C GLU A 73 22.43 -15.05 10.34
N PRO A 74 21.15 -15.04 9.94
CA PRO A 74 20.18 -14.14 10.54
C PRO A 74 20.17 -14.36 12.05
N SER A 75 20.33 -13.27 12.82
CA SER A 75 20.22 -13.32 14.28
C SER A 75 18.95 -14.07 14.69
N ASN A 76 19.02 -14.82 15.79
CA ASN A 76 17.86 -15.53 16.36
C ASN A 76 16.64 -14.61 16.49
N GLU A 77 16.84 -13.33 16.81
CA GLU A 77 15.78 -12.33 16.91
C GLU A 77 15.07 -12.06 15.56
N VAL A 78 15.82 -11.98 14.45
CA VAL A 78 15.26 -11.76 13.11
C VAL A 78 14.46 -12.99 12.67
N MET A 79 14.95 -14.18 12.97
CA MET A 79 14.26 -15.44 12.66
C MET A 79 12.97 -15.60 13.48
N GLU A 80 13.00 -15.25 14.77
CA GLU A 80 11.81 -15.24 15.63
C GLU A 80 10.75 -14.26 15.13
N LYS A 81 11.15 -13.04 14.75
CA LYS A 81 10.24 -12.05 14.15
C LYS A 81 9.65 -12.54 12.83
N TYR A 82 10.46 -13.13 11.95
CA TYR A 82 9.98 -13.70 10.70
C TYR A 82 8.91 -14.78 10.96
N ASN A 83 9.19 -15.72 11.85
CA ASN A 83 8.25 -16.79 12.20
C ASN A 83 6.97 -16.25 12.87
N PHE A 84 7.07 -15.20 13.68
CA PHE A 84 5.90 -14.51 14.24
C PHE A 84 5.04 -13.89 13.15
N LEU A 85 5.65 -13.16 12.20
CA LEU A 85 4.94 -12.52 11.09
C LEU A 85 4.31 -13.54 10.14
N LEU A 86 4.93 -14.70 9.93
CA LEU A 86 4.32 -15.81 9.18
C LEU A 86 3.05 -16.33 9.86
N LYS A 87 3.12 -16.62 11.17
CA LYS A 87 1.94 -17.03 11.93
C LYS A 87 0.85 -15.96 11.93
N LEU A 88 1.25 -14.69 11.96
CA LEU A 88 0.32 -13.57 11.84
C LEU A 88 -0.30 -13.52 10.44
N ALA A 89 0.45 -13.86 9.38
CA ALA A 89 -0.06 -13.91 8.02
C ALA A 89 -1.14 -14.98 7.84
N ASP A 90 -1.02 -16.13 8.52
CA ASP A 90 -2.05 -17.18 8.51
C ASP A 90 -3.39 -16.68 9.10
N ILE A 91 -3.32 -15.83 10.12
CA ILE A 91 -4.50 -15.30 10.83
C ILE A 91 -5.05 -14.05 10.14
N SER A 92 -4.16 -13.12 9.79
CA SER A 92 -4.46 -11.82 9.20
C SER A 92 -3.28 -11.39 8.30
N PRO A 93 -3.31 -11.74 7.01
CA PRO A 93 -2.29 -11.32 6.05
C PRO A 93 -2.10 -9.81 6.01
N ARG A 94 -3.20 -9.05 6.16
CA ARG A 94 -3.14 -7.57 6.22
C ARG A 94 -2.32 -7.11 7.41
N SER A 95 -2.58 -7.67 8.60
CA SER A 95 -1.82 -7.32 9.80
C SER A 95 -0.35 -7.67 9.64
N ALA A 96 -0.02 -8.82 9.03
CA ALA A 96 1.36 -9.20 8.76
C ALA A 96 2.07 -8.20 7.83
N VAL A 97 1.43 -7.74 6.75
CA VAL A 97 1.99 -6.71 5.85
C VAL A 97 2.22 -5.38 6.58
N LEU A 98 1.26 -4.96 7.42
CA LEU A 98 1.38 -3.73 8.20
C LEU A 98 2.50 -3.81 9.23
N GLU A 99 2.57 -4.90 9.99
CA GLU A 99 3.59 -5.12 11.03
C GLU A 99 4.98 -5.34 10.42
N ALA A 100 5.10 -6.04 9.29
CA ALA A 100 6.38 -6.17 8.59
C ALA A 100 6.93 -4.81 8.12
N PHE A 101 6.06 -3.92 7.60
CA PHE A 101 6.49 -2.56 7.24
C PHE A 101 6.84 -1.72 8.47
N ARG A 102 6.19 -1.98 9.61
CA ARG A 102 6.45 -1.28 10.86
C ARG A 102 7.88 -1.49 11.36
N GLU A 103 8.50 -2.64 11.07
CA GLU A 103 9.92 -2.89 11.36
C GLU A 103 10.84 -1.92 10.58
N ILE A 104 10.46 -1.53 9.36
CA ILE A 104 11.18 -0.50 8.59
C ILE A 104 10.99 0.87 9.26
N GLU A 105 9.76 1.20 9.67
CA GLU A 105 9.46 2.47 10.35
C GLU A 105 10.23 2.60 11.67
N HIS A 106 10.30 1.53 12.47
CA HIS A 106 11.06 1.49 13.72
C HIS A 106 12.56 1.66 13.49
N ALA A 107 13.15 0.89 12.57
CA ALA A 107 14.56 1.02 12.23
C ALA A 107 14.88 2.43 11.72
N SER A 108 14.02 2.98 10.85
CA SER A 108 14.18 4.34 10.31
C SER A 108 14.11 5.39 11.40
N ALA A 109 13.10 5.33 12.25
CA ALA A 109 12.94 6.26 13.36
C ALA A 109 14.13 6.21 14.32
N HIS A 110 14.66 5.00 14.56
CA HIS A 110 15.82 4.80 15.42
C HIS A 110 17.07 5.49 14.86
N VAL A 111 17.44 5.19 13.60
CA VAL A 111 18.61 5.77 12.92
C VAL A 111 18.50 7.30 12.83
N ILE A 112 17.32 7.80 12.43
CA ILE A 112 17.06 9.24 12.33
C ILE A 112 17.23 9.92 13.69
N SER A 113 16.64 9.37 14.76
CA SER A 113 16.69 9.96 16.10
C SER A 113 18.10 10.06 16.68
N LYS A 114 19.03 9.20 16.23
CA LYS A 114 20.43 9.21 16.63
C LYS A 114 21.27 10.18 15.78
N SER A 115 20.98 10.29 14.49
CA SER A 115 21.67 11.19 13.56
C SER A 115 21.29 12.67 13.79
N SER A 116 20.02 12.96 14.11
CA SER A 116 19.57 14.30 14.45
C SER A 116 19.59 14.52 15.96
N ALA A 117 20.74 14.90 16.52
CA ALA A 117 20.87 15.24 17.94
C ALA A 117 19.92 16.38 18.40
N VAL A 118 19.22 17.07 17.49
CA VAL A 118 18.26 18.15 17.76
C VAL A 118 17.27 18.19 16.59
N VAL A 119 16.01 18.61 16.82
CA VAL A 119 14.90 18.89 15.85
C VAL A 119 13.92 17.71 15.66
N SER A 120 12.64 17.74 16.04
CA SER A 120 11.77 18.75 16.65
C SER A 120 10.50 18.09 17.20
N ALA A 121 9.94 18.68 18.25
CA ALA A 121 8.71 18.29 18.96
C ALA A 121 7.39 18.52 18.19
N HIS A 122 7.41 18.52 16.85
CA HIS A 122 6.22 18.72 16.02
C HIS A 122 6.18 17.66 14.92
N GLY A 123 5.02 17.05 14.70
CA GLY A 123 4.82 15.72 14.12
C GLY A 123 5.20 15.49 12.64
N GLU A 124 6.09 16.30 12.06
CA GLU A 124 6.52 16.23 10.66
C GLU A 124 7.53 15.09 10.38
N GLY A 125 8.18 14.55 11.41
CA GLY A 125 9.16 13.45 11.30
C GLY A 125 8.59 12.03 11.33
N ARG A 126 7.26 11.84 11.43
CA ARG A 126 6.66 10.50 11.65
C ARG A 126 6.11 9.82 10.41
N SER A 127 6.06 10.49 9.26
CA SER A 127 5.51 9.86 8.05
C SER A 127 6.57 8.96 7.39
N PRO A 128 6.19 7.80 6.84
CA PRO A 128 7.14 6.94 6.12
C PRO A 128 7.84 7.65 4.96
N LEU A 129 7.17 8.62 4.33
CA LEU A 129 7.75 9.41 3.24
C LEU A 129 8.80 10.41 3.75
N SER A 130 8.59 11.02 4.92
CA SER A 130 9.60 11.92 5.51
C SER A 130 10.81 11.13 6.03
N MET A 131 10.59 9.97 6.64
CA MET A 131 11.68 9.07 7.05
C MET A 131 12.54 8.64 5.84
N GLN A 132 11.89 8.20 4.76
CA GLN A 132 12.58 7.82 3.53
C GLN A 132 13.45 8.96 2.97
N ARG A 133 12.96 10.19 2.95
CA ARG A 133 13.73 11.35 2.46
C ARG A 133 14.97 11.61 3.32
N GLN A 134 14.83 11.57 4.64
CA GLN A 134 15.96 11.79 5.55
C GLN A 134 17.02 10.68 5.42
N LEU A 135 16.59 9.44 5.23
CA LEU A 135 17.50 8.31 5.01
C LEU A 135 18.16 8.35 3.62
N ALA A 136 17.50 8.92 2.60
CA ALA A 136 18.08 9.06 1.26
C ALA A 136 19.30 9.98 1.24
N ASP A 137 19.33 10.97 2.12
CA ASP A 137 20.40 11.95 2.20
C ASP A 137 21.59 11.48 3.05
N THR A 138 21.42 10.40 3.84
CA THR A 138 22.36 10.03 4.91
C THR A 138 22.84 8.59 4.87
N SER A 139 21.95 7.63 4.64
CA SER A 139 22.17 6.23 5.05
C SER A 139 21.82 5.19 3.98
N LEU A 140 20.90 5.51 3.05
CA LEU A 140 20.39 4.55 2.07
C LEU A 140 20.82 4.90 0.64
N SER A 141 21.21 3.87 -0.10
CA SER A 141 21.44 3.91 -1.54
C SER A 141 20.15 4.20 -2.32
N LYS A 142 20.30 4.65 -3.57
CA LYS A 142 19.17 4.86 -4.49
C LYS A 142 18.28 3.61 -4.63
N LYS A 143 18.89 2.42 -4.56
CA LYS A 143 18.19 1.13 -4.62
C LYS A 143 17.32 0.91 -3.39
N GLU A 144 17.89 1.06 -2.20
CA GLU A 144 17.15 0.86 -0.94
C GLU A 144 16.02 1.86 -0.80
N ILE A 145 16.22 3.10 -1.26
CA ILE A 145 15.17 4.11 -1.34
C ILE A 145 14.05 3.69 -2.28
N LYS A 146 14.37 3.11 -3.44
CA LYS A 146 13.37 2.57 -4.36
C LYS A 146 12.58 1.43 -3.72
N MET A 147 13.27 0.48 -3.08
CA MET A 147 12.65 -0.64 -2.36
C MET A 147 11.74 -0.16 -1.23
N PHE A 148 12.20 0.79 -0.41
CA PHE A 148 11.40 1.44 0.64
C PHE A 148 10.09 1.99 0.07
N ASN A 149 10.18 2.75 -1.05
CA ASN A 149 8.99 3.33 -1.67
C ASN A 149 8.01 2.26 -2.15
N GLN A 150 8.50 1.20 -2.80
CA GLN A 150 7.68 0.12 -3.32
C GLN A 150 6.96 -0.63 -2.17
N LEU A 151 7.69 -0.95 -1.10
CA LEU A 151 7.11 -1.57 0.11
C LEU A 151 6.06 -0.65 0.75
N ARG A 152 6.33 0.66 0.87
CA ARG A 152 5.36 1.65 1.38
C ARG A 152 4.09 1.71 0.55
N VAL A 153 4.21 1.67 -0.78
CA VAL A 153 3.05 1.66 -1.69
C VAL A 153 2.24 0.37 -1.52
N LEU A 154 2.89 -0.79 -1.45
CA LEU A 154 2.24 -2.09 -1.22
C LEU A 154 1.52 -2.13 0.14
N ARG A 155 2.17 -1.66 1.21
CA ARG A 155 1.56 -1.48 2.54
C ARG A 155 0.29 -0.63 2.46
N ASN A 156 0.34 0.50 1.77
CA ASN A 156 -0.80 1.41 1.64
C ASN A 156 -1.95 0.77 0.85
N LYS A 157 -1.66 -0.05 -0.17
CA LYS A 157 -2.69 -0.82 -0.87
C LYS A 157 -3.36 -1.82 0.07
N ALA A 158 -2.57 -2.57 0.83
CA ALA A 158 -3.08 -3.52 1.82
C ALA A 158 -3.92 -2.85 2.92
N ALA A 159 -3.58 -1.62 3.32
CA ALA A 159 -4.26 -0.87 4.37
C ALA A 159 -5.63 -0.29 3.95
N HIS A 160 -5.76 0.20 2.72
CA HIS A 160 -6.90 1.02 2.32
C HIS A 160 -8.13 0.26 1.87
N ASP A 161 -8.01 -1.02 1.57
CA ASP A 161 -9.08 -1.79 0.97
C ASP A 161 -9.56 -2.86 1.94
N ARG A 162 -10.74 -2.67 2.57
CA ARG A 162 -11.29 -3.54 3.63
C ARG A 162 -11.61 -4.95 3.13
N ASP A 163 -12.01 -5.07 1.85
CA ASP A 163 -12.40 -6.32 1.20
C ASP A 163 -11.24 -6.96 0.42
N PHE A 164 -10.05 -6.35 0.47
CA PHE A 164 -8.81 -6.86 -0.12
C PHE A 164 -8.44 -8.22 0.46
N ASN A 165 -8.47 -9.24 -0.39
CA ASN A 165 -8.12 -10.58 0.00
C ASN A 165 -6.64 -10.84 -0.30
N LEU A 166 -5.85 -10.92 0.76
CA LEU A 166 -4.43 -11.24 0.68
C LEU A 166 -4.14 -12.75 0.73
N HIS A 167 -5.16 -13.61 0.82
CA HIS A 167 -4.95 -15.05 0.78
C HIS A 167 -4.42 -15.50 -0.59
N GLY A 168 -3.33 -16.29 -0.59
CA GLY A 168 -2.65 -16.75 -1.80
C GLY A 168 -1.69 -15.72 -2.42
N MET A 169 -1.49 -14.57 -1.76
CA MET A 169 -0.46 -13.60 -2.13
C MET A 169 0.92 -13.98 -1.59
N PRO A 170 2.01 -13.51 -2.20
CA PRO A 170 3.38 -13.75 -1.73
C PRO A 170 3.70 -12.89 -0.48
N ILE A 171 2.97 -13.10 0.61
CA ILE A 171 3.11 -12.33 1.86
C ILE A 171 4.46 -12.63 2.53
N GLU A 172 4.91 -13.87 2.44
CA GLU A 172 6.18 -14.35 2.99
C GLU A 172 7.36 -13.60 2.36
N ALA A 173 7.29 -13.37 1.05
CA ALA A 173 8.29 -12.57 0.34
C ALA A 173 8.22 -11.09 0.73
N TYR A 174 7.01 -10.54 0.91
CA TYR A 174 6.88 -9.16 1.41
C TYR A 174 7.49 -8.99 2.81
N ILE A 175 7.24 -9.96 3.71
CA ILE A 175 7.83 -9.99 5.05
C ILE A 175 9.35 -10.04 4.95
N ASP A 176 9.90 -10.96 4.16
CA ASP A 176 11.35 -11.13 4.00
C ASP A 176 12.03 -9.88 3.45
N LEU A 177 11.47 -9.26 2.41
CA LEU A 177 11.95 -8.00 1.84
C LEU A 177 11.91 -6.86 2.86
N SER A 178 10.86 -6.80 3.69
CA SER A 178 10.70 -5.76 4.70
C SER A 178 11.72 -5.91 5.85
N LEU A 179 11.91 -7.12 6.35
CA LEU A 179 12.91 -7.41 7.38
C LEU A 179 14.33 -7.20 6.86
N THR A 180 14.60 -7.58 5.60
CA THR A 180 15.90 -7.34 4.96
C THR A 180 16.21 -5.84 4.88
N LEU A 181 15.24 -5.01 4.47
CA LEU A 181 15.42 -3.56 4.43
C LEU A 181 15.59 -2.96 5.84
N SER A 182 14.77 -3.40 6.80
CA SER A 182 14.87 -2.96 8.20
C SER A 182 16.25 -3.25 8.78
N HIS A 183 16.76 -4.47 8.58
CA HIS A 183 18.09 -4.86 9.01
C HIS A 183 19.18 -4.00 8.36
N ARG A 184 19.08 -3.74 7.05
CA ARG A 184 20.03 -2.88 6.34
C ARG A 184 20.01 -1.44 6.87
N ILE A 185 18.83 -0.89 7.20
CA ILE A 185 18.70 0.42 7.84
C ILE A 185 19.41 0.41 9.20
N SER A 186 19.19 -0.63 10.02
CA SER A 186 19.88 -0.77 11.31
C SER A 186 21.39 -0.91 11.16
N LEU A 187 21.90 -1.58 10.13
CA LEU A 187 23.35 -1.68 9.89
C LEU A 187 23.98 -0.34 9.50
N ALA A 188 23.25 0.51 8.76
CA ALA A 188 23.73 1.85 8.42
C ALA A 188 23.99 2.73 9.66
N GLU A 189 23.46 2.37 10.82
CA GLU A 189 23.84 2.95 12.12
C GLU A 189 25.32 2.74 12.45
N THR A 190 25.87 1.58 12.08
CA THR A 190 27.21 1.14 12.52
C THR A 190 28.32 1.69 11.62
N GLU A 191 27.95 2.24 10.46
CA GLU A 191 28.87 2.80 9.46
C GLU A 191 29.08 4.33 9.61
N LEU A 192 28.33 5.00 10.50
CA LEU A 192 28.39 6.43 10.83
C LEU A 192 29.15 6.69 12.14
#